data_AF-A0A932IJL6-F1
#
_entry.id   AF-A0A932IJL6-F1
#
_cell.length_a   1.000
_cell.length_b   1.000
_cell.length_c   1.000
_cell.angle_alpha   90.00
_cell.angle_beta   90.00
_cell.angle_gamma   90.00
#
_symmetry.space_group_name_H-M   'P 1'
#
loop_
_entity.id
_entity.type
_entity.pdbx_description
1 polymer ?
#
loop_
_entity_poly.entity_id
_entity_poly.type
_entity_poly.pdbx_seq_one_letter_code
_entity_poly.pdbx_strand_id
1 'polypeptide(L)'
;MSSGANPFIALSTPPEGNDPEEQLNYLKEVVHAFETTGNARVRPLGRKLEDALARLAVAGQRGGDPEKLARQFAQEVSELRLQAYDLLLTVINQVRGTLRVKLQQGMPGPRRGDSERLQKALAAFSQALRKALVAVKKGDRDAQTEADKLVSEASTLLDESGRELAG
;
A
#
# COMPACT_ATOMS: atom_id res chain seq x y z
N MET A 1 -20.36 17.78 11.62
CA MET A 1 -19.60 16.63 12.14
C MET A 1 -19.62 15.57 11.06
N SER A 2 -18.65 15.61 10.15
CA SER A 2 -18.57 14.62 9.07
C SER A 2 -18.06 13.33 9.68
N SER A 3 -18.90 12.29 9.62
CA SER A 3 -18.48 10.91 9.90
C SER A 3 -17.22 10.65 9.07
N GLY A 4 -16.08 10.46 9.75
CA GLY A 4 -14.79 10.23 9.12
C GLY A 4 -14.82 8.88 8.45
N ALA A 5 -15.29 8.85 7.19
CA ALA A 5 -15.20 7.68 6.34
C ALA A 5 -13.72 7.28 6.29
N ASN A 6 -13.41 6.04 6.67
CA ASN A 6 -12.08 5.50 6.58
C ASN A 6 -11.67 5.51 5.10
N PRO A 7 -10.67 6.31 4.70
CA PRO A 7 -10.34 6.50 3.29
C PRO A 7 -9.73 5.26 2.66
N PHE A 8 -9.36 4.26 3.47
CA PHE A 8 -8.84 2.98 3.02
C PHE A 8 -9.95 1.97 2.67
N ILE A 9 -11.23 2.22 3.00
CA ILE A 9 -12.36 1.32 2.65
C ILE A 9 -12.59 1.25 1.13
N ALA A 10 -12.16 2.27 0.40
CA ALA A 10 -12.37 2.39 -1.05
C ALA A 10 -11.12 2.05 -1.89
N LEU A 11 -10.04 1.55 -1.28
CA LEU A 11 -8.89 1.12 -2.06
C LEU A 11 -9.24 -0.15 -2.84
N SER A 12 -8.97 -0.14 -4.14
CA SER A 12 -9.07 -1.34 -4.97
C SER A 12 -8.07 -2.40 -4.49
N THR A 13 -8.30 -3.67 -4.82
CA THR A 13 -7.29 -4.71 -4.59
C THR A 13 -6.01 -4.36 -5.38
N PRO A 14 -4.79 -4.57 -4.83
CA PRO A 14 -3.58 -4.42 -5.62
C PRO A 14 -3.69 -5.27 -6.90
N PRO A 15 -3.38 -4.72 -8.09
CA PRO A 15 -3.52 -5.45 -9.34
C PRO A 15 -2.59 -6.67 -9.38
N GLU A 16 -3.08 -7.78 -9.93
CA GLU A 16 -2.29 -9.00 -10.10
C GLU A 16 -1.42 -8.89 -11.36
N GLY A 17 -0.10 -8.83 -11.18
CA GLY A 17 0.87 -8.84 -12.27
C GLY A 17 1.70 -7.57 -12.42
N ASN A 18 2.39 -7.45 -13.55
CA ASN A 18 3.36 -6.39 -13.84
C ASN A 18 2.82 -5.31 -14.79
N ASP A 19 1.50 -5.18 -14.94
CA ASP A 19 0.96 -4.12 -15.78
C ASP A 19 1.23 -2.73 -15.16
N PRO A 20 2.04 -1.88 -15.82
CA PRO A 20 2.45 -0.61 -15.23
C PRO A 20 1.31 0.39 -15.08
N GLU A 21 0.29 0.32 -15.94
CA GLU A 21 -0.86 1.24 -15.90
C GLU A 21 -1.80 0.91 -14.73
N GLU A 22 -2.13 -0.36 -14.54
CA GLU A 22 -2.87 -0.82 -13.36
C GLU A 22 -2.12 -0.51 -12.06
N GLN A 23 -0.81 -0.79 -12.00
CA GLN A 23 -0.01 -0.46 -10.81
C GLN A 23 0.02 1.04 -10.53
N LEU A 24 0.09 1.87 -11.56
CA LEU A 24 0.04 3.33 -11.43
C LEU A 24 -1.31 3.80 -10.88
N ASN A 25 -2.42 3.29 -11.41
CA ASN A 25 -3.76 3.68 -10.99
C ASN A 25 -3.99 3.28 -9.52
N TYR A 26 -3.59 2.07 -9.14
CA TYR A 26 -3.60 1.64 -7.75
C TYR A 26 -2.74 2.55 -6.85
N LEU A 27 -1.53 2.93 -7.30
CA LEU A 27 -0.67 3.82 -6.54
C LEU A 27 -1.30 5.22 -6.35
N LYS A 28 -2.00 5.75 -7.36
CA LYS A 28 -2.76 7.01 -7.25
C LYS A 28 -3.86 6.92 -6.20
N GLU A 29 -4.61 5.81 -6.17
CA GLU A 29 -5.64 5.56 -5.15
C GLU A 29 -5.04 5.49 -3.75
N VAL A 30 -3.95 4.74 -3.58
CA VAL A 30 -3.22 4.63 -2.31
C VAL A 30 -2.74 5.99 -1.83
N VAL A 31 -2.07 6.76 -2.70
CA VAL A 31 -1.60 8.11 -2.37
C VAL A 31 -2.77 9.00 -2.00
N HIS A 32 -3.86 8.99 -2.76
CA HIS A 32 -5.04 9.81 -2.48
C HIS A 32 -5.70 9.45 -1.14
N ALA A 33 -5.92 8.16 -0.87
CA ALA A 33 -6.44 7.69 0.41
C ALA A 33 -5.55 8.15 1.57
N PHE A 34 -4.24 8.08 1.40
CA PHE A 34 -3.29 8.57 2.39
C PHE A 34 -3.29 10.10 2.53
N GLU A 35 -3.47 10.87 1.47
CA GLU A 35 -3.55 12.34 1.53
C GLU A 35 -4.78 12.81 2.31
N THR A 36 -5.91 12.14 2.15
CA THR A 36 -7.14 12.43 2.92
C THR A 36 -6.98 12.17 4.43
N THR A 37 -6.01 11.35 4.84
CA THR A 37 -5.66 11.18 6.27
C THR A 37 -4.80 12.31 6.84
N GLY A 38 -4.32 13.24 6.02
CA GLY A 38 -3.45 14.34 6.44
C GLY A 38 -2.03 13.90 6.85
N ASN A 39 -1.61 12.68 6.51
CA ASN A 39 -0.31 12.16 6.91
C ASN A 39 0.83 12.85 6.14
N ALA A 40 1.66 13.60 6.88
CA ALA A 40 2.74 14.42 6.31
C ALA A 40 3.79 13.64 5.50
N ARG A 41 3.91 12.32 5.72
CA ARG A 41 4.87 11.46 5.00
C ARG A 41 4.37 11.04 3.60
N VAL A 42 3.12 11.35 3.27
CA VAL A 42 2.47 10.98 2.01
C VAL A 42 2.68 12.04 0.94
N ARG A 43 2.64 13.33 1.31
CA ARG A 43 2.83 14.46 0.37
C ARG A 43 4.11 14.33 -0.48
N PRO A 44 5.26 13.90 0.07
CA PRO A 44 6.45 13.69 -0.75
C PRO A 44 6.29 12.55 -1.78
N LEU A 45 5.50 11.52 -1.46
CA LEU A 45 5.20 10.40 -2.36
C LEU A 45 4.29 10.84 -3.51
N GLY A 46 3.23 11.61 -3.21
CA GLY A 46 2.35 12.20 -4.23
C GLY A 46 3.09 13.12 -5.20
N ARG A 47 3.95 14.02 -4.68
CA ARG A 47 4.79 14.88 -5.54
C ARG A 47 5.73 14.08 -6.44
N LYS A 48 6.39 13.05 -5.90
CA LYS A 48 7.30 12.19 -6.70
C LYS A 48 6.55 11.45 -7.81
N LEU A 49 5.32 11.03 -7.55
CA LEU A 49 4.45 10.40 -8.54
C LEU A 49 4.08 11.38 -9.65
N GLU A 50 3.65 12.59 -9.30
CA GLU A 50 3.34 13.65 -10.27
C GLU A 50 4.56 14.03 -11.11
N ASP A 51 5.72 14.20 -10.48
CA ASP A 51 6.98 14.52 -11.14
C ASP A 51 7.39 13.42 -12.13
N ALA A 52 7.24 12.14 -11.76
CA ALA A 52 7.51 10.98 -12.62
C ALA A 52 6.61 10.99 -13.86
N LEU A 53 5.30 11.16 -13.66
CA LEU A 53 4.32 11.23 -14.75
C LEU A 53 4.59 12.42 -15.70
N ALA A 54 4.95 13.58 -15.15
CA ALA A 54 5.28 14.76 -15.95
C ALA A 54 6.54 14.53 -16.80
N ARG A 55 7.58 13.89 -16.25
CA ARG A 55 8.80 13.55 -17.00
C ARG A 55 8.51 12.59 -18.15
N LEU A 56 7.71 11.55 -17.91
CA LEU A 56 7.35 10.56 -18.92
C LEU A 56 6.47 11.16 -20.02
N ALA A 57 5.52 12.04 -19.67
CA ALA A 57 4.69 12.76 -20.63
C ALA A 57 5.55 13.64 -21.56
N VAL A 58 6.52 14.39 -21.01
CA VAL A 58 7.45 15.21 -21.79
C VAL A 58 8.32 14.34 -22.71
N ALA A 59 8.80 13.19 -22.22
CA ALA A 59 9.62 12.29 -23.00
C ALA A 59 8.85 11.61 -24.14
N GLY A 60 7.58 11.26 -23.92
CA GLY A 60 6.66 10.77 -24.96
C GLY A 60 6.36 11.82 -26.03
N GLN A 61 6.11 13.07 -25.64
CA GLN A 61 5.87 14.19 -26.57
C GLN A 61 7.08 14.50 -27.47
N ARG A 62 8.30 14.16 -27.02
CA ARG A 62 9.55 14.38 -27.77
C ARG A 62 9.89 13.23 -28.73
N GLY A 63 8.97 12.29 -28.94
CA GLY A 63 9.20 11.14 -29.83
C GLY A 63 10.22 10.15 -29.26
N GLY A 64 10.29 10.02 -27.93
CA GLY A 64 11.12 9.01 -27.28
C GLY A 64 10.71 7.59 -27.71
N ASP A 65 11.69 6.69 -27.77
CA ASP A 65 11.46 5.28 -28.07
C ASP A 65 10.42 4.67 -27.10
N PRO A 66 9.28 4.16 -27.59
CA PRO A 66 8.21 3.61 -26.75
C PRO A 66 8.67 2.49 -25.81
N GLU A 67 9.57 1.60 -26.25
CA GLU A 67 10.06 0.52 -25.39
C GLU A 67 10.91 1.06 -24.24
N LYS A 68 11.77 2.04 -24.53
CA LYS A 68 12.59 2.69 -23.52
C LYS A 68 11.73 3.47 -22.51
N LEU A 69 10.69 4.16 -22.98
CA LEU A 69 9.74 4.87 -22.13
C LEU A 69 8.95 3.90 -21.25
N ALA A 70 8.49 2.77 -21.79
CA ALA A 70 7.79 1.74 -21.03
C ALA A 70 8.67 1.13 -19.93
N ARG A 71 9.95 0.86 -20.22
CA ARG A 71 10.91 0.37 -19.22
C ARG A 71 11.19 1.41 -18.14
N GLN A 72 11.36 2.68 -18.50
CA GLN A 72 11.55 3.77 -17.55
C GLN A 72 10.33 3.95 -16.65
N PHE A 73 9.13 3.92 -17.24
CA PHE A 73 7.88 3.99 -16.49
C PHE A 73 7.74 2.84 -15.50
N ALA A 74 7.96 1.60 -15.95
CA ALA A 74 7.90 0.42 -15.08
C ALA A 74 8.88 0.51 -13.90
N GLN A 75 10.09 1.04 -14.14
CA GLN A 75 11.07 1.25 -13.09
C GLN A 75 10.63 2.34 -12.09
N GLU A 76 10.17 3.50 -12.56
CA GLU A 76 9.69 4.57 -11.69
C GLU A 76 8.48 4.13 -10.85
N VAL A 77 7.53 3.41 -11.46
CA VAL A 77 6.37 2.82 -10.75
C VAL A 77 6.84 1.82 -9.68
N SER A 78 7.79 0.95 -10.01
CA SER A 78 8.35 0.00 -9.04
C SER A 78 9.00 0.71 -7.84
N GLU A 79 9.81 1.75 -8.09
CA GLU A 79 10.47 2.51 -7.03
C GLU A 79 9.47 3.26 -6.13
N LEU A 80 8.41 3.82 -6.71
CA LEU A 80 7.34 4.48 -5.97
C LEU A 80 6.50 3.48 -5.16
N ARG A 81 6.21 2.30 -5.73
CA ARG A 81 5.52 1.20 -5.03
C ARG A 81 6.27 0.79 -3.77
N LEU A 82 7.60 0.67 -3.84
CA LEU A 82 8.42 0.33 -2.67
C LEU A 82 8.42 1.40 -1.60
N GLN A 83 8.49 2.68 -1.99
CA GLN A 83 8.39 3.79 -1.05
C GLN A 83 7.01 3.82 -0.38
N ALA A 84 5.95 3.52 -1.12
CA ALA A 84 4.60 3.38 -0.57
C ALA A 84 4.51 2.19 0.40
N TYR A 85 5.11 1.04 0.07
CA TYR A 85 5.17 -0.14 0.95
C TYR A 85 5.92 0.15 2.26
N ASP A 86 7.03 0.88 2.22
CA ASP A 86 7.77 1.25 3.43
C ASP A 86 6.97 2.22 4.32
N LEU A 87 6.25 3.16 3.70
CA LEU A 87 5.34 4.05 4.41
C LEU A 87 4.18 3.27 5.06
N LEU A 88 3.51 2.40 4.29
CA LEU A 88 2.46 1.50 4.77
C LEU A 88 2.96 0.67 5.95
N LEU A 89 4.15 0.07 5.83
CA LEU A 89 4.77 -0.72 6.89
C LEU A 89 4.94 0.11 8.17
N THR A 90 5.37 1.36 8.04
CA THR A 90 5.53 2.25 9.18
C THR A 90 4.20 2.55 9.87
N VAL A 91 3.17 2.90 9.10
CA VAL A 91 1.82 3.18 9.63
C VAL A 91 1.24 1.95 10.30
N ILE A 92 1.33 0.78 9.65
CA ILE A 92 0.83 -0.48 10.18
C ILE A 92 1.53 -0.85 11.49
N ASN A 93 2.84 -0.67 11.60
CA ASN A 93 3.56 -0.95 12.84
C ASN A 93 3.12 -0.01 13.98
N GLN A 94 2.82 1.25 13.68
CA GLN A 94 2.26 2.19 14.67
C GLN A 94 0.86 1.78 15.13
N VAL A 95 -0.01 1.42 14.19
CA VAL A 95 -1.37 0.93 14.47
C VAL A 95 -1.30 -0.34 15.32
N ARG A 96 -0.47 -1.32 14.93
CA ARG A 96 -0.26 -2.57 15.67
C ARG A 96 0.27 -2.36 17.08
N GLY A 97 1.19 -1.40 17.26
CA GLY A 97 1.70 -1.02 18.57
C GLY A 97 0.59 -0.46 19.47
N THR A 98 -0.20 0.46 18.93
CA THR A 98 -1.35 1.05 19.63
C THR A 98 -2.42 0.02 19.97
N LEU A 99 -2.76 -0.86 19.01
CA LEU A 99 -3.76 -1.90 19.18
C LEU A 99 -3.33 -2.93 20.23
N ARG A 100 -2.04 -3.31 20.24
CA ARG A 100 -1.47 -4.20 21.26
C ARG A 100 -1.60 -3.61 22.66
N VAL A 101 -1.29 -2.32 22.84
CA VAL A 101 -1.45 -1.64 24.14
C VAL A 101 -2.91 -1.67 24.59
N LYS A 102 -3.85 -1.34 23.70
CA LYS A 102 -5.29 -1.35 24.01
C LYS A 102 -5.80 -2.76 24.38
N LEU A 103 -5.33 -3.80 23.68
CA LEU A 103 -5.66 -5.19 23.99
C LEU A 103 -5.12 -5.61 25.38
N GLN A 104 -3.92 -5.18 25.74
CA GLN A 104 -3.32 -5.44 27.05
C GLN A 104 -4.03 -4.70 28.19
N GLN A 105 -4.55 -3.50 27.94
CA GLN A 105 -5.27 -2.67 28.92
C GLN A 105 -6.69 -3.17 29.25
N GLY A 106 -7.14 -4.28 28.66
CA GLY A 106 -8.41 -4.91 29.02
C GLY A 106 -9.57 -4.43 28.14
N MET A 107 -9.47 -4.66 26.83
CA MET A 107 -10.57 -4.41 25.91
C MET A 107 -11.74 -5.40 26.16
N PRO A 108 -12.99 -4.93 26.24
CA PRO A 108 -14.13 -5.79 26.58
C PRO A 108 -14.58 -6.68 25.41
N GLY A 109 -14.82 -7.96 25.74
CA GLY A 109 -15.57 -8.99 25.00
C GLY A 109 -15.51 -8.91 23.45
N PRO A 110 -16.62 -8.58 22.75
CA PRO A 110 -16.69 -8.65 21.29
C PRO A 110 -15.62 -7.82 20.57
N ARG A 111 -15.38 -6.58 21.06
CA ARG A 111 -14.38 -5.66 20.49
C ARG A 111 -12.95 -6.19 20.61
N ARG A 112 -12.69 -7.04 21.61
CA ARG A 112 -11.41 -7.70 21.77
C ARG A 112 -11.17 -8.72 20.66
N GLY A 113 -12.18 -9.53 20.32
CA GLY A 113 -12.09 -10.53 19.25
C GLY A 113 -11.78 -9.87 17.90
N ASP A 114 -12.51 -8.81 17.57
CA ASP A 114 -12.33 -8.08 16.31
C ASP A 114 -10.97 -7.38 16.26
N SER A 115 -10.54 -6.80 17.38
CA SER A 115 -9.21 -6.20 17.51
C SER A 115 -8.08 -7.22 17.43
N GLU A 116 -8.26 -8.44 17.94
CA GLU A 116 -7.28 -9.53 17.80
C GLU A 116 -7.21 -10.04 16.36
N ARG A 117 -8.33 -10.10 15.63
CA ARG A 117 -8.35 -10.39 14.18
C ARG A 117 -7.65 -9.30 13.39
N LEU A 118 -7.99 -8.04 13.62
CA LEU A 118 -7.32 -6.90 12.99
C LEU A 118 -5.81 -6.91 13.27
N GLN A 119 -5.40 -7.21 14.50
CA GLN A 119 -3.98 -7.33 14.87
C GLN A 119 -3.26 -8.43 14.07
N LYS A 120 -3.93 -9.56 13.79
CA LYS A 120 -3.41 -10.65 12.96
C LYS A 120 -3.35 -10.25 11.49
N ALA A 121 -4.40 -9.65 10.94
CA ALA A 121 -4.44 -9.17 9.56
C ALA A 121 -3.33 -8.13 9.30
N LEU A 122 -3.18 -7.15 10.19
CA LEU A 122 -2.09 -6.16 10.14
C LEU A 122 -0.71 -6.80 10.26
N ALA A 123 -0.56 -7.88 11.04
CA ALA A 123 0.70 -8.61 11.16
C ALA A 123 1.06 -9.35 9.87
N ALA A 124 0.08 -10.02 9.25
CA ALA A 124 0.24 -10.70 7.97
C ALA A 124 0.63 -9.71 6.87
N PHE A 125 -0.08 -8.57 6.78
CA PHE A 125 0.22 -7.53 5.81
C PHE A 125 1.62 -6.93 6.01
N SER A 126 1.98 -6.61 7.26
CA SER A 126 3.34 -6.14 7.58
C SER A 126 4.41 -7.15 7.17
N GLN A 127 4.17 -8.45 7.32
CA GLN A 127 5.11 -9.49 6.91
C GLN A 127 5.21 -9.60 5.39
N ALA A 128 4.08 -9.53 4.67
CA ALA A 128 4.04 -9.53 3.22
C ALA A 128 4.80 -8.33 2.62
N LEU A 129 4.56 -7.12 3.13
CA LEU A 129 5.31 -5.92 2.74
C LEU A 129 6.82 -6.07 2.96
N ARG A 130 7.24 -6.63 4.11
CA ARG A 130 8.66 -6.89 4.38
C ARG A 130 9.26 -7.89 3.40
N LYS A 131 8.54 -8.96 3.07
CA LYS A 131 8.96 -9.93 2.04
C LYS A 131 9.15 -9.23 0.69
N ALA A 132 8.19 -8.39 0.28
CA ALA A 132 8.25 -7.66 -1.00
C ALA A 132 9.47 -6.73 -1.04
N LEU A 133 9.69 -5.94 0.00
CA LEU A 133 10.84 -5.04 0.12
C LEU A 133 12.18 -5.79 0.06
N VAL A 134 12.28 -6.94 0.74
CA VAL A 134 13.50 -7.77 0.73
C VAL A 134 13.72 -8.40 -0.64
N ALA A 135 12.67 -8.92 -1.28
CA ALA A 135 12.74 -9.57 -2.58
C ALA A 135 13.20 -8.58 -3.67
N VAL A 136 12.68 -7.35 -3.66
CA VAL A 136 13.15 -6.31 -4.57
C VAL A 136 14.59 -5.89 -4.29
N LYS A 137 14.96 -5.70 -3.02
CA LYS A 137 16.36 -5.37 -2.65
C LYS A 137 17.36 -6.45 -3.12
N LYS A 138 16.93 -7.71 -3.19
CA LYS A 138 17.75 -8.83 -3.66
C LYS A 138 17.68 -9.07 -5.17
N GLY A 139 16.80 -8.37 -5.89
CA GLY A 139 16.57 -8.61 -7.32
C GLY A 139 15.91 -9.98 -7.61
N ASP A 140 15.25 -10.58 -6.62
CA ASP A 140 14.66 -11.91 -6.71
C ASP A 140 13.21 -11.81 -7.23
N ARG A 141 13.00 -12.16 -8.51
CA ARG A 141 11.69 -12.03 -9.18
C ARG A 141 10.65 -13.04 -8.69
N ASP A 142 11.08 -14.23 -8.33
CA ASP A 142 10.17 -15.28 -7.84
C ASP A 142 9.68 -14.91 -6.44
N ALA A 143 10.60 -14.46 -5.57
CA ALA A 143 10.25 -13.95 -4.25
C ALA A 143 9.41 -12.66 -4.31
N GLN A 144 9.59 -11.81 -5.34
CA GLN A 144 8.75 -10.64 -5.56
C GLN A 144 7.31 -11.04 -5.91
N THR A 145 7.15 -12.01 -6.81
CA THR A 145 5.84 -12.52 -7.22
C THR A 145 5.11 -13.17 -6.06
N GLU A 146 5.81 -14.00 -5.27
CA GLU A 146 5.26 -14.58 -4.03
C GLU A 146 4.85 -13.49 -3.04
N ALA A 147 5.71 -12.48 -2.85
CA ALA A 147 5.42 -11.41 -1.91
C ALA A 147 4.23 -10.54 -2.34
N ASP A 148 4.09 -10.24 -3.64
CA ASP A 148 2.95 -9.49 -4.17
C ASP A 148 1.64 -10.27 -3.97
N LYS A 149 1.66 -11.59 -4.16
CA LYS A 149 0.52 -12.45 -3.82
C LYS A 149 0.17 -12.38 -2.33
N LEU A 150 1.16 -12.45 -1.45
CA LEU A 150 0.95 -12.34 0.00
C LEU A 150 0.43 -10.96 0.41
N VAL A 151 0.84 -9.88 -0.30
CA VAL A 151 0.31 -8.53 -0.06
C VAL A 151 -1.16 -8.47 -0.47
N SER A 152 -1.53 -9.05 -1.61
CA SER A 152 -2.93 -9.14 -2.06
C SER A 152 -3.80 -9.93 -1.06
N GLU A 153 -3.38 -11.15 -0.69
CA GLU A 153 -4.10 -11.97 0.31
C GLU A 153 -4.27 -11.25 1.66
N ALA A 154 -3.21 -10.58 2.13
CA ALA A 154 -3.28 -9.83 3.37
C ALA A 154 -4.13 -8.55 3.26
N SER A 155 -4.24 -7.95 2.06
CA SER A 155 -5.15 -6.83 1.80
C SER A 155 -6.59 -7.27 2.00
N THR A 156 -6.97 -8.39 1.40
CA THR A 156 -8.31 -8.97 1.52
C THR A 156 -8.68 -9.24 2.99
N LEU A 157 -7.76 -9.83 3.76
CA LEU A 157 -7.98 -10.07 5.20
C LEU A 157 -8.15 -8.78 6.00
N LEU A 158 -7.45 -7.70 5.62
CA LEU A 158 -7.59 -6.39 6.24
C LEU A 158 -8.93 -5.74 5.90
N ASP A 159 -9.39 -5.87 4.66
CA ASP A 159 -10.69 -5.34 4.22
C ASP A 159 -11.84 -6.07 4.90
N GLU A 160 -11.78 -7.40 4.99
CA GLU A 160 -12.75 -8.21 5.73
C GLU A 160 -12.81 -7.77 7.20
N SER A 161 -11.64 -7.67 7.85
CA SER A 161 -11.54 -7.19 9.24
C SER A 161 -12.07 -5.75 9.40
N GLY A 162 -11.82 -4.89 8.40
CA GLY A 162 -12.26 -3.50 8.40
C GLY A 162 -13.78 -3.35 8.25
N ARG A 163 -14.41 -4.18 7.41
CA ARG A 163 -15.87 -4.22 7.23
C ARG A 163 -16.57 -4.73 8.49
N GLU A 164 -16.03 -5.78 9.12
CA GLU A 164 -16.57 -6.31 10.40
C GLU A 164 -16.54 -5.28 11.52
N LEU A 165 -15.52 -4.40 11.55
CA LEU A 165 -15.40 -3.32 12.54
C LEU A 165 -16.29 -2.10 12.26
N ALA A 166 -16.78 -1.95 11.03
CA ALA A 166 -17.63 -0.83 10.61
C ALA A 166 -19.13 -1.13 10.68
N GLY A 167 -19.51 -2.41 10.73
CA GLY A 167 -20.88 -2.89 10.96
C GLY A 167 -21.25 -2.92 12.43
#